data_AF-A0A8T3ML51-F1
#
_entry.id   AF-A0A8T3ML51-F1
#
_cell.length_a   1.000
_cell.length_b   1.000
_cell.length_c   1.000
_cell.angle_alpha   90.00
_cell.angle_beta   90.00
_cell.angle_gamma   90.00
#
_symmetry.space_group_name_H-M   'P 1'
#
loop_
_entity.id
_entity.type
_entity.pdbx_description
1 polymer ?
#
loop_
_entity_poly.entity_id
_entity_poly.type
_entity_poly.pdbx_seq_one_letter_code
_entity_poly.pdbx_strand_id
1 'polypeptide(L)'
;MAGTGPAAASASAGHTSPATAAPRKQNRLMADLSRAMQAAAEVARQESLGRLQADAKAHVEGIHAESATQSAELRRRADEDIAGIRDWSKTEIARIREETEQRMTARKAGLELEIEDHAARLERRIEGIQAQVVAFEAEMSAFFEGIATEDDPTRLAALAENLPEPPLFDGGLHDDLLEVATGDPTVALEAPSHDEPGPGAIARPVALAAAQPAAEAAPEESELDPASIDSTDDPRLTALGLMDESAARAEAEAALIEFDPSDGIPTIEDDAFAAPLAGLAAADATAPLAESATTRVIVLGLVSVASIASFKRHLGRLPGVRSVSVSSGPDGEFIFAVSHGAEVVLDQVVPALPGFGARVTESTADSLTVTARDPETVS
;
A
#
# COMPACT_ATOMS: atom_id res chain seq x y z
N MET A 1 24.37 -46.90 -10.03
CA MET A 1 24.13 -48.36 -10.09
C MET A 1 25.37 -49.04 -10.64
N ALA A 2 25.86 -50.04 -9.91
CA ALA A 2 27.05 -50.82 -10.19
C ALA A 2 26.78 -51.91 -11.24
N GLY A 3 27.84 -52.43 -11.88
CA GLY A 3 27.80 -53.58 -12.78
C GLY A 3 29.13 -53.74 -13.53
N THR A 4 30.21 -54.15 -12.86
CA THR A 4 30.70 -55.55 -12.81
C THR A 4 31.25 -56.02 -14.15
N GLY A 5 32.59 -56.04 -14.28
CA GLY A 5 33.28 -56.86 -15.28
C GLY A 5 33.19 -58.35 -14.95
N PRO A 6 33.66 -59.23 -15.85
CA PRO A 6 34.85 -59.98 -15.47
C PRO A 6 35.87 -60.21 -16.59
N ALA A 7 37.11 -60.39 -16.14
CA ALA A 7 38.25 -60.94 -16.88
C ALA A 7 38.38 -62.45 -16.62
N ALA A 8 39.00 -63.16 -17.58
CA ALA A 8 39.77 -64.43 -17.50
C ALA A 8 39.55 -65.24 -18.81
N ALA A 9 40.45 -66.04 -19.35
CA ALA A 9 41.88 -66.28 -19.22
C ALA A 9 42.29 -67.26 -20.36
N SER A 10 43.56 -67.19 -20.78
CA SER A 10 44.46 -68.23 -21.33
C SER A 10 43.97 -69.49 -22.07
N ALA A 11 44.56 -69.75 -23.25
CA ALA A 11 45.36 -70.95 -23.62
C ALA A 11 45.69 -70.91 -25.13
N SER A 12 46.96 -70.75 -25.54
CA SER A 12 48.00 -71.77 -25.74
C SER A 12 47.93 -72.54 -27.07
N ALA A 13 48.91 -72.19 -27.92
CA ALA A 13 49.75 -73.02 -28.79
C ALA A 13 49.15 -73.99 -29.83
N GLY A 14 49.39 -73.59 -31.09
CA GLY A 14 50.07 -74.44 -32.07
C GLY A 14 49.17 -75.28 -32.97
N HIS A 15 49.30 -75.10 -34.29
CA HIS A 15 49.58 -76.18 -35.25
C HIS A 15 49.82 -75.59 -36.66
N THR A 16 51.03 -75.83 -37.15
CA THR A 16 51.37 -76.21 -38.54
C THR A 16 50.92 -75.34 -39.72
N SER A 17 51.90 -74.77 -40.41
CA SER A 17 51.91 -74.57 -41.86
C SER A 17 53.25 -75.14 -42.40
N PRO A 18 53.41 -75.49 -43.69
CA PRO A 18 52.52 -75.24 -44.82
C PRO A 18 52.31 -76.46 -45.75
N ALA A 19 51.22 -76.49 -46.51
CA ALA A 19 51.14 -77.29 -47.74
C ALA A 19 50.53 -76.43 -48.86
N THR A 20 51.30 -76.28 -49.93
CA THR A 20 50.98 -75.43 -51.06
C THR A 20 50.14 -76.21 -52.08
N ALA A 21 48.90 -75.79 -52.29
CA ALA A 21 48.13 -76.06 -53.51
C ALA A 21 47.28 -74.83 -53.83
N ALA A 22 47.53 -74.19 -54.98
CA ALA A 22 46.80 -73.02 -55.45
C ALA A 22 45.34 -73.40 -55.83
N PRO A 23 44.35 -72.49 -55.66
CA PRO A 23 44.30 -71.28 -56.47
C PRO A 23 44.31 -69.99 -55.63
N ARG A 24 45.43 -69.26 -55.65
CA ARG A 24 45.64 -67.99 -54.91
C ARG A 24 44.89 -66.78 -55.51
N LYS A 25 43.93 -67.00 -56.41
CA LYS A 25 43.17 -65.94 -57.10
C LYS A 25 41.82 -65.61 -56.43
N GLN A 26 41.15 -66.58 -55.82
CA GLN A 26 39.88 -66.35 -55.10
C GLN A 26 40.08 -65.58 -53.78
N ASN A 27 41.22 -65.76 -53.11
CA ASN A 27 41.53 -65.06 -51.85
C ASN A 27 41.79 -63.55 -52.05
N ARG A 28 42.35 -63.14 -53.19
CA ARG A 28 42.63 -61.73 -53.51
C ARG A 28 41.35 -60.96 -53.88
N LEU A 29 40.45 -61.59 -54.64
CA LEU A 29 39.14 -61.02 -54.97
C LEU A 29 38.32 -60.75 -53.70
N MET A 30 38.31 -61.69 -52.74
CA MET A 30 37.60 -61.51 -51.48
C MET A 30 38.23 -60.42 -50.61
N ALA A 31 39.57 -60.32 -50.59
CA ALA A 31 40.26 -59.23 -49.92
C ALA A 31 39.93 -57.87 -50.55
N ASP A 32 39.96 -57.77 -51.87
CA ASP A 32 39.63 -56.53 -52.61
C ASP A 32 38.14 -56.17 -52.43
N LEU A 33 37.23 -57.16 -52.43
CA LEU A 33 35.81 -56.95 -52.17
C LEU A 33 35.55 -56.49 -50.74
N SER A 34 36.17 -57.13 -49.74
CA SER A 34 36.02 -56.72 -48.34
C SER A 34 36.56 -55.30 -48.10
N ARG A 35 37.67 -54.93 -48.76
CA ARG A 35 38.21 -53.57 -48.73
C ARG A 35 37.28 -52.58 -49.42
N ALA A 36 36.70 -52.94 -50.57
CA ALA A 36 35.74 -52.11 -51.28
C ALA A 36 34.44 -51.93 -50.47
N MET A 37 33.94 -52.99 -49.83
CA MET A 37 32.76 -52.92 -48.94
C MET A 37 33.05 -52.08 -47.70
N GLN A 38 34.23 -52.21 -47.08
CA GLN A 38 34.62 -51.39 -45.95
C GLN A 38 34.78 -49.92 -46.35
N ALA A 39 35.35 -49.64 -47.51
CA ALA A 39 35.45 -48.28 -48.05
C ALA A 39 34.06 -47.70 -48.35
N ALA A 40 33.16 -48.46 -48.98
CA ALA A 40 31.79 -48.04 -49.25
C ALA A 40 31.00 -47.81 -47.95
N ALA A 41 31.16 -48.67 -46.94
CA ALA A 41 30.54 -48.51 -45.63
C ALA A 41 31.05 -47.26 -44.91
N GLU A 42 32.35 -46.97 -45.00
CA GLU A 42 32.94 -45.76 -44.41
C GLU A 42 32.44 -44.49 -45.11
N VAL A 43 32.30 -44.51 -46.45
CA VAL A 43 31.68 -43.41 -47.20
C VAL A 43 30.23 -43.19 -46.80
N ALA A 44 29.42 -44.25 -46.68
CA ALA A 44 28.04 -44.16 -46.24
C ALA A 44 27.91 -43.64 -44.78
N ARG A 45 28.86 -44.02 -43.91
CA ARG A 45 28.95 -43.51 -42.54
C ARG A 45 29.28 -42.01 -42.53
N GLN A 46 30.24 -41.57 -43.33
CA GLN A 46 30.60 -40.16 -43.44
C GLN A 46 29.46 -39.33 -43.99
N GLU A 47 28.74 -39.83 -44.99
CA GLU A 47 27.56 -39.17 -45.56
C GLU A 47 26.43 -39.05 -44.53
N SER A 48 26.12 -40.11 -43.78
CA SER A 48 25.08 -40.07 -42.76
C SER A 48 25.42 -39.12 -41.60
N LEU A 49 26.68 -39.10 -41.14
CA LEU A 49 27.14 -38.12 -40.14
C LEU A 49 27.13 -36.69 -40.69
N GLY A 50 27.53 -36.48 -41.94
CA GLY A 50 27.49 -35.16 -42.57
C GLY A 50 26.07 -34.62 -42.69
N ARG A 51 25.10 -35.46 -43.07
CA ARG A 51 23.67 -35.11 -43.08
C ARG A 51 23.17 -34.77 -41.68
N LEU A 52 23.45 -35.62 -40.68
CA LEU A 52 23.04 -35.35 -39.30
C LEU A 52 23.66 -34.04 -38.76
N GLN A 53 24.92 -33.75 -39.07
CA GLN A 53 25.57 -32.49 -38.68
C GLN A 53 24.93 -31.28 -39.36
N ALA A 54 24.57 -31.39 -40.64
CA ALA A 54 23.86 -30.34 -41.36
C ALA A 54 22.46 -30.11 -40.77
N ASP A 55 21.72 -31.18 -40.48
CA ASP A 55 20.39 -31.12 -39.87
C ASP A 55 20.46 -30.53 -38.46
N ALA A 56 21.45 -30.95 -37.64
CA ALA A 56 21.68 -30.40 -36.31
C ALA A 56 21.99 -28.90 -36.37
N LYS A 57 22.83 -28.48 -37.33
CA LYS A 57 23.13 -27.06 -37.53
C LYS A 57 21.88 -26.26 -37.93
N ALA A 58 21.11 -26.76 -38.88
CA ALA A 58 19.86 -26.11 -39.31
C ALA A 58 18.85 -26.01 -38.16
N HIS A 59 18.77 -27.04 -37.30
CA HIS A 59 17.89 -27.03 -36.14
C HIS A 59 18.32 -25.99 -35.10
N VAL A 60 19.63 -25.88 -34.82
CA VAL A 60 20.17 -24.85 -33.91
C VAL A 60 19.92 -23.44 -34.45
N GLU A 61 20.11 -23.21 -35.75
CA GLU A 61 19.77 -21.94 -36.39
C GLU A 61 18.27 -21.60 -36.26
N GLY A 62 17.40 -22.62 -36.40
CA GLY A 62 15.96 -22.48 -36.15
C GLY A 62 15.64 -22.05 -34.71
N ILE A 63 16.24 -22.70 -33.72
CA ILE A 63 16.06 -22.35 -32.30
C ILE A 63 16.50 -20.90 -32.03
N HIS A 64 17.63 -20.47 -32.61
CA HIS A 64 18.09 -19.08 -32.45
C HIS A 64 17.13 -18.07 -33.09
N ALA A 65 16.59 -18.36 -34.27
CA ALA A 65 15.61 -17.50 -34.93
C ALA A 65 14.31 -17.40 -34.10
N GLU A 66 13.79 -18.53 -33.64
CA GLU A 66 12.59 -18.58 -32.78
C GLU A 66 12.82 -17.85 -31.46
N SER A 67 13.96 -18.07 -30.81
CA SER A 67 14.33 -17.39 -29.56
C SER A 67 14.43 -15.87 -29.74
N ALA A 68 14.95 -15.41 -30.88
CA ALA A 68 15.03 -13.98 -31.19
C ALA A 68 13.63 -13.38 -31.36
N THR A 69 12.74 -14.05 -32.10
CA THR A 69 11.34 -13.63 -32.26
C THR A 69 10.60 -13.61 -30.92
N GLN A 70 10.74 -14.65 -30.10
CA GLN A 70 10.11 -14.70 -28.78
C GLN A 70 10.61 -13.57 -27.87
N SER A 71 11.90 -13.26 -27.91
CA SER A 71 12.47 -12.17 -27.12
C SER A 71 11.97 -10.80 -27.58
N ALA A 72 11.73 -10.60 -28.88
CA ALA A 72 11.14 -9.38 -29.40
C ALA A 72 9.67 -9.23 -28.96
N GLU A 73 8.90 -10.32 -29.01
CA GLU A 73 7.51 -10.33 -28.59
C GLU A 73 7.34 -10.09 -27.09
N LEU A 74 8.21 -10.69 -26.25
CA LEU A 74 8.20 -10.44 -24.81
C LEU A 74 8.47 -8.97 -24.48
N ARG A 75 9.42 -8.34 -25.18
CA ARG A 75 9.70 -6.90 -25.01
C ARG A 75 8.50 -6.05 -25.42
N ARG A 76 7.93 -6.32 -26.60
CA ARG A 76 6.74 -5.63 -27.09
C ARG A 76 5.58 -5.73 -26.09
N ARG A 77 5.32 -6.92 -25.56
CA ARG A 77 4.25 -7.14 -24.57
C ARG A 77 4.52 -6.38 -23.27
N ALA A 78 5.76 -6.37 -22.80
CA ALA A 78 6.13 -5.60 -21.62
C ALA A 78 5.93 -4.10 -21.85
N ASP A 79 6.26 -3.57 -23.04
CA ASP A 79 6.04 -2.18 -23.39
C ASP A 79 4.54 -1.83 -23.45
N GLU A 80 3.73 -2.72 -24.03
CA GLU A 80 2.26 -2.59 -24.05
C GLU A 80 1.66 -2.61 -22.64
N ASP A 81 2.13 -3.51 -21.76
CA ASP A 81 1.71 -3.58 -20.36
C ASP A 81 2.09 -2.30 -19.59
N ILE A 82 3.31 -1.81 -19.78
CA ILE A 82 3.79 -0.56 -19.16
C ILE A 82 2.93 0.63 -19.63
N ALA A 83 2.60 0.70 -20.92
CA ALA A 83 1.72 1.73 -21.46
C ALA A 83 0.32 1.64 -20.84
N GLY A 84 -0.24 0.44 -20.74
CA GLY A 84 -1.54 0.20 -20.09
C GLY A 84 -1.56 0.62 -18.62
N ILE A 85 -0.50 0.35 -17.87
CA ILE A 85 -0.38 0.77 -16.46
C ILE A 85 -0.33 2.30 -16.34
N ARG A 86 0.40 2.98 -17.23
CA ARG A 86 0.49 4.45 -17.23
C ARG A 86 -0.86 5.08 -17.56
N ASP A 87 -1.56 4.56 -18.56
CA ASP A 87 -2.87 5.05 -18.94
C ASP A 87 -3.90 4.82 -17.83
N TRP A 88 -3.91 3.63 -17.23
CA TRP A 88 -4.75 3.33 -16.08
C TRP A 88 -4.46 4.27 -14.90
N SER A 89 -3.19 4.47 -14.55
CA SER A 89 -2.78 5.38 -13.48
C SER A 89 -3.25 6.81 -13.72
N LYS A 90 -3.12 7.30 -14.96
CA LYS A 90 -3.61 8.63 -15.35
C LYS A 90 -5.12 8.76 -15.17
N THR A 91 -5.88 7.77 -15.63
CA THR A 91 -7.35 7.76 -15.47
C THR A 91 -7.74 7.68 -13.99
N GLU A 92 -7.05 6.88 -13.20
CA GLU A 92 -7.35 6.72 -11.77
C GLU A 92 -7.04 8.00 -10.99
N ILE A 93 -5.93 8.68 -11.28
CA ILE A 93 -5.62 9.99 -10.70
C ILE A 93 -6.70 11.01 -11.04
N ALA A 94 -7.17 11.03 -12.30
CA ALA A 94 -8.26 11.94 -12.70
C ALA A 94 -9.56 11.64 -11.93
N ARG A 95 -9.91 10.37 -11.78
CA ARG A 95 -11.06 9.92 -10.99
C ARG A 95 -10.97 10.35 -9.53
N ILE A 96 -9.83 10.10 -8.88
CA ILE A 96 -9.63 10.47 -7.45
C ILE A 96 -9.73 11.98 -7.26
N ARG A 97 -9.19 12.77 -8.19
CA ARG A 97 -9.31 14.23 -8.15
C ARG A 97 -10.76 14.68 -8.27
N GLU A 98 -11.48 14.14 -9.24
CA GLU A 98 -12.90 14.46 -9.43
C GLU A 98 -13.74 14.09 -8.20
N GLU A 99 -13.53 12.90 -7.64
CA GLU A 99 -14.20 12.45 -6.42
C GLU A 99 -13.87 13.36 -5.22
N THR A 100 -12.62 13.80 -5.10
CA THR A 100 -12.20 14.71 -4.02
C THR A 100 -12.89 16.06 -4.14
N GLU A 101 -12.95 16.64 -5.34
CA GLU A 101 -13.66 17.90 -5.60
C GLU A 101 -15.16 17.79 -5.32
N GLN A 102 -15.78 16.66 -5.71
CA GLN A 102 -17.19 16.39 -5.41
C GLN A 102 -17.43 16.32 -3.90
N ARG A 103 -16.58 15.62 -3.14
CA ARG A 103 -16.68 15.53 -1.66
C ARG A 103 -16.48 16.88 -0.98
N MET A 104 -15.51 17.68 -1.44
CA MET A 104 -15.30 19.04 -0.92
C MET A 104 -16.50 19.94 -1.17
N THR A 105 -17.04 19.91 -2.39
CA THR A 105 -18.24 20.69 -2.76
C THR A 105 -19.44 20.27 -1.90
N ALA A 106 -19.65 18.96 -1.73
CA ALA A 106 -20.73 18.43 -0.90
C ALA A 106 -20.57 18.86 0.58
N ARG A 107 -19.35 18.79 1.15
CA ARG A 107 -19.13 19.20 2.54
C ARG A 107 -19.33 20.70 2.74
N LYS A 108 -18.87 21.53 1.80
CA LYS A 108 -19.08 23.00 1.83
C LYS A 108 -20.58 23.33 1.81
N ALA A 109 -21.33 22.74 0.88
CA ALA A 109 -22.78 22.91 0.83
C ALA A 109 -23.47 22.44 2.12
N GLY A 110 -23.05 21.30 2.70
CA GLY A 110 -23.56 20.84 3.99
C GLY A 110 -23.27 21.81 5.14
N LEU A 111 -22.06 22.38 5.19
CA LEU A 111 -21.68 23.37 6.20
C LEU A 111 -22.47 24.68 6.05
N GLU A 112 -22.72 25.14 4.82
CA GLU A 112 -23.58 26.31 4.57
C GLU A 112 -25.00 26.08 5.11
N LEU A 113 -25.58 24.90 4.88
CA LEU A 113 -26.88 24.53 5.44
C LEU A 113 -26.87 24.45 6.98
N GLU A 114 -25.82 23.87 7.58
CA GLU A 114 -25.65 23.82 9.05
C GLU A 114 -25.58 25.24 9.65
N ILE A 115 -24.88 26.16 8.99
CA ILE A 115 -24.77 27.56 9.41
C ILE A 115 -26.12 28.26 9.31
N GLU A 116 -26.85 28.07 8.22
CA GLU A 116 -28.18 28.66 8.02
C GLU A 116 -29.19 28.15 9.06
N ASP A 117 -29.19 26.85 9.34
CA ASP A 117 -30.05 26.24 10.36
C ASP A 117 -29.71 26.75 11.77
N HIS A 118 -28.42 26.87 12.10
CA HIS A 118 -27.99 27.46 13.36
C HIS A 118 -28.38 28.94 13.47
N ALA A 119 -28.25 29.73 12.39
CA ALA A 119 -28.71 31.11 12.36
C ALA A 119 -30.22 31.20 12.60
N ALA A 120 -31.02 30.35 11.95
CA ALA A 120 -32.47 30.27 12.15
C ALA A 120 -32.86 29.84 13.58
N ARG A 121 -32.06 28.99 14.25
CA ARG A 121 -32.26 28.66 15.68
C ARG A 121 -31.95 29.86 16.58
N LEU A 122 -30.84 30.56 16.34
CA LEU A 122 -30.48 31.76 17.08
C LEU A 122 -31.54 32.87 16.93
N GLU A 123 -32.04 33.10 15.72
CA GLU A 123 -33.09 34.08 15.45
C GLU A 123 -34.38 33.78 16.22
N ARG A 124 -34.86 32.53 16.15
CA ARG A 124 -36.04 32.09 16.92
C ARG A 124 -35.84 32.26 18.43
N ARG A 125 -34.62 32.00 18.93
CA ARG A 125 -34.31 32.19 20.34
C ARG A 125 -34.31 33.66 20.73
N ILE A 126 -33.73 34.53 19.91
CA ILE A 126 -33.75 35.98 20.13
C ILE A 126 -35.20 36.48 20.14
N GLU A 127 -36.01 36.04 19.19
CA GLU A 127 -37.44 36.39 19.13
C GLU A 127 -38.18 35.93 20.39
N GLY A 128 -37.93 34.72 20.87
CA GLY A 128 -38.49 34.21 22.12
C GLY A 128 -38.11 35.05 23.35
N ILE A 129 -36.84 35.44 23.47
CA ILE A 129 -36.37 36.32 24.57
C ILE A 129 -37.02 37.70 24.47
N GLN A 130 -37.08 38.28 23.27
CA GLN A 130 -37.72 39.59 23.06
C GLN A 130 -39.20 39.55 23.42
N ALA A 131 -39.92 38.51 23.02
CA ALA A 131 -41.31 38.30 23.39
C ALA A 131 -41.49 38.19 24.92
N GLN A 132 -40.58 37.51 25.61
CA GLN A 132 -40.58 37.38 27.06
C GLN A 132 -40.34 38.72 27.77
N VAL A 133 -39.42 39.55 27.25
CA VAL A 133 -39.20 40.92 27.76
C VAL A 133 -40.45 41.78 27.57
N VAL A 134 -41.05 41.79 26.38
CA VAL A 134 -42.27 42.56 26.10
C VAL A 134 -43.43 42.13 27.00
N ALA A 135 -43.58 40.83 27.26
CA ALA A 135 -44.62 40.31 28.15
C ALA A 135 -44.40 40.80 29.59
N PHE A 136 -43.17 40.75 30.10
CA PHE A 136 -42.84 41.23 31.44
C PHE A 136 -43.03 42.75 31.57
N GLU A 137 -42.64 43.54 30.57
CA GLU A 137 -42.89 44.98 30.55
C GLU A 137 -44.38 45.32 30.60
N ALA A 138 -45.21 44.55 29.90
CA ALA A 138 -46.67 44.69 29.94
C ALA A 138 -47.25 44.33 31.32
N GLU A 139 -46.77 43.25 31.94
CA GLU A 139 -47.17 42.83 33.29
C GLU A 139 -46.79 43.90 34.34
N MET A 140 -45.58 44.42 34.27
CA MET A 140 -45.10 45.51 35.12
C MET A 140 -45.92 46.79 34.93
N SER A 141 -46.24 47.14 33.68
CA SER A 141 -47.06 48.31 33.38
C SER A 141 -48.46 48.20 33.99
N ALA A 142 -49.11 47.03 33.84
CA ALA A 142 -50.42 46.76 34.42
C ALA A 142 -50.39 46.78 35.95
N PHE A 143 -49.32 46.25 36.56
CA PHE A 143 -49.11 46.30 38.00
C PHE A 143 -49.04 47.73 38.53
N PHE A 144 -48.24 48.60 37.89
CA PHE A 144 -48.11 50.00 38.30
C PHE A 144 -49.38 50.83 38.05
N GLU A 145 -50.12 50.55 36.98
CA GLU A 145 -51.44 51.16 36.75
C GLU A 145 -52.43 50.79 37.87
N GLY A 146 -52.39 49.54 38.34
CA GLY A 146 -53.15 49.07 39.49
C GLY A 146 -52.79 49.82 40.79
N ILE A 147 -51.49 49.98 41.07
CA ILE A 147 -51.01 50.75 42.24
C ILE A 147 -51.43 52.23 42.16
N ALA A 148 -51.35 52.84 40.98
CA ALA A 148 -51.69 54.26 40.80
C ALA A 148 -53.18 54.58 41.03
N THR A 149 -54.05 53.57 40.95
CA THR A 149 -55.51 53.71 41.08
C THR A 149 -56.01 53.42 42.51
N GLU A 150 -55.20 52.77 43.35
CA GLU A 150 -55.62 52.33 44.69
C GLU A 150 -55.30 53.40 45.77
N ASP A 151 -56.32 53.87 46.49
CA ASP A 151 -56.20 54.91 47.52
C ASP A 151 -56.04 54.36 48.95
N ASP A 152 -56.24 53.05 49.18
CA ASP A 152 -56.14 52.42 50.52
C ASP A 152 -54.68 51.96 50.83
N PRO A 153 -54.03 52.50 51.88
CA PRO A 153 -52.66 52.16 52.22
C PRO A 153 -52.43 50.68 52.57
N THR A 154 -53.46 49.99 53.09
CA THR A 154 -53.32 48.56 53.44
C THR A 154 -53.35 47.69 52.18
N ARG A 155 -54.15 48.09 51.18
CA ARG A 155 -54.20 47.41 49.87
C ARG A 155 -52.97 47.69 49.03
N LEU A 156 -52.42 48.91 49.09
CA LEU A 156 -51.15 49.24 48.48
C LEU A 156 -50.00 48.37 49.02
N ALA A 157 -49.95 48.11 50.33
CA ALA A 157 -48.97 47.21 50.91
C ALA A 157 -49.12 45.77 50.40
N ALA A 158 -50.36 45.26 50.29
CA ALA A 158 -50.62 43.93 49.75
C ALA A 158 -50.31 43.81 48.23
N LEU A 159 -50.50 44.88 47.45
CA LEU A 159 -50.10 44.93 46.05
C LEU A 159 -48.57 44.95 45.92
N ALA A 160 -47.87 45.72 46.76
CA ALA A 160 -46.41 45.79 46.74
C ALA A 160 -45.72 44.45 47.05
N GLU A 161 -46.34 43.60 47.87
CA GLU A 161 -45.85 42.23 48.12
C GLU A 161 -45.95 41.31 46.88
N ASN A 162 -46.74 41.67 45.87
CA ASN A 162 -46.95 40.88 44.64
C ASN A 162 -46.25 41.49 43.41
N LEU A 163 -45.06 42.08 43.59
CA LEU A 163 -44.27 42.62 42.48
C LEU A 163 -43.90 41.51 41.48
N PRO A 164 -44.17 41.68 40.17
CA PRO A 164 -43.75 40.71 39.16
C PRO A 164 -42.23 40.49 39.19
N GLU A 165 -41.81 39.22 39.24
CA GLU A 165 -40.38 38.85 39.21
C GLU A 165 -39.87 38.76 37.77
N PRO A 166 -38.63 39.23 37.50
CA PRO A 166 -38.09 39.21 36.15
C PRO A 166 -37.91 37.77 35.65
N PRO A 167 -38.25 37.50 34.38
CA PRO A 167 -38.03 36.19 33.78
C PRO A 167 -36.55 35.81 33.73
N LEU A 168 -36.25 34.51 33.88
CA LEU A 168 -34.93 33.95 33.60
C LEU A 168 -34.84 33.52 32.13
N PHE A 169 -33.75 33.88 31.46
CA PHE A 169 -33.53 33.58 30.03
C PHE A 169 -32.80 32.24 29.78
N ASP A 170 -32.70 31.39 30.81
CA ASP A 170 -31.77 30.25 30.86
C ASP A 170 -32.22 29.00 30.06
N GLY A 171 -33.37 29.07 29.40
CA GLY A 171 -34.06 27.92 28.82
C GLY A 171 -33.54 27.35 27.49
N GLY A 172 -32.26 27.53 27.12
CA GLY A 172 -31.82 27.01 25.81
C GLY A 172 -30.33 26.87 25.55
N LEU A 173 -29.44 27.07 26.54
CA LEU A 173 -28.00 26.87 26.31
C LEU A 173 -27.57 25.38 26.38
N HIS A 174 -28.35 24.53 27.03
CA HIS A 174 -27.92 23.16 27.34
C HIS A 174 -28.45 22.07 26.40
N ASP A 175 -29.63 22.24 25.81
CA ASP A 175 -30.22 21.19 24.97
C ASP A 175 -29.65 21.21 23.54
N ASP A 176 -29.37 22.40 23.01
CA ASP A 176 -29.04 22.60 21.58
C ASP A 176 -27.54 22.38 21.26
N LEU A 177 -26.66 22.44 22.26
CA LEU A 177 -25.21 22.19 22.09
C LEU A 177 -24.85 20.69 22.15
N LEU A 178 -25.74 19.84 22.65
CA LEU A 178 -25.52 18.40 22.75
C LEU A 178 -25.94 17.64 21.48
N GLU A 179 -26.81 18.22 20.66
CA GLU A 179 -27.30 17.58 19.42
C GLU A 179 -26.35 17.76 18.22
N VAL A 180 -25.49 18.79 18.24
CA VAL A 180 -24.49 19.06 17.19
C VAL A 180 -23.24 18.16 17.31
N ALA A 181 -23.05 17.48 18.46
CA ALA A 181 -21.81 16.74 18.75
C ALA A 181 -21.84 15.24 18.37
N THR A 182 -22.96 14.68 17.89
CA THR A 182 -23.06 13.23 17.58
C THR A 182 -23.56 12.90 16.18
N GLY A 183 -23.62 13.87 15.28
CA GLY A 183 -23.87 13.64 13.86
C GLY A 183 -22.61 13.17 13.14
N ASP A 184 -22.05 12.03 13.54
CA ASP A 184 -21.07 11.30 12.73
C ASP A 184 -21.86 10.63 11.59
N PRO A 185 -21.75 11.07 10.31
CA PRO A 185 -22.29 10.29 9.22
C PRO A 185 -21.37 9.09 9.04
N THR A 186 -21.58 8.07 9.86
CA THR A 186 -21.34 6.69 9.46
C THR A 186 -22.19 6.47 8.21
N VAL A 187 -21.62 6.78 7.06
CA VAL A 187 -22.06 6.25 5.78
C VAL A 187 -21.87 4.75 5.92
N ALA A 188 -22.94 4.09 6.35
CA ALA A 188 -23.10 2.67 6.21
C ALA A 188 -22.90 2.38 4.73
N LEU A 189 -21.73 1.83 4.39
CA LEU A 189 -21.60 1.03 3.19
C LEU A 189 -22.61 -0.11 3.35
N GLU A 190 -23.80 0.08 2.80
CA GLU A 190 -24.70 -1.00 2.45
C GLU A 190 -23.96 -1.84 1.41
N ALA A 191 -23.29 -2.88 1.90
CA ALA A 191 -22.69 -3.91 1.09
C ALA A 191 -23.81 -4.57 0.27
N PRO A 192 -23.76 -4.54 -1.08
CA PRO A 192 -24.65 -5.39 -1.86
C PRO A 192 -24.30 -6.86 -1.56
N SER A 193 -25.26 -7.57 -1.00
CA SER A 193 -25.25 -9.01 -0.81
C SER A 193 -24.90 -9.73 -2.11
N HIS A 194 -23.92 -10.63 -2.02
CA HIS A 194 -23.54 -11.60 -3.03
C HIS A 194 -24.77 -12.34 -3.58
N ASP A 195 -24.84 -12.44 -4.92
CA ASP A 195 -25.35 -13.62 -5.58
C ASP A 195 -24.20 -14.17 -6.45
N GLU A 196 -23.76 -15.38 -6.11
CA GLU A 196 -22.71 -16.13 -6.81
C GLU A 196 -23.27 -16.68 -8.13
N PRO A 197 -22.43 -16.83 -9.19
CA PRO A 197 -21.84 -18.15 -9.35
C PRO A 197 -20.42 -18.16 -9.95
N GLY A 198 -19.53 -18.94 -9.31
CA GLY A 198 -18.70 -19.93 -10.01
C GLY A 198 -17.21 -19.56 -10.26
N PRO A 199 -16.29 -20.54 -10.17
CA PRO A 199 -14.90 -20.29 -9.80
C PRO A 199 -13.96 -20.13 -10.99
N GLY A 200 -13.00 -19.21 -10.88
CA GLY A 200 -12.00 -19.00 -11.92
C GLY A 200 -10.90 -18.00 -11.59
N ALA A 201 -9.93 -18.44 -10.78
CA ALA A 201 -8.50 -18.14 -10.92
C ALA A 201 -7.92 -16.72 -10.62
N ILE A 202 -6.84 -16.77 -9.83
CA ILE A 202 -5.62 -15.92 -9.80
C ILE A 202 -5.71 -14.41 -9.46
N ALA A 203 -5.25 -14.04 -8.25
CA ALA A 203 -3.94 -13.40 -8.01
C ALA A 203 -3.92 -12.29 -6.92
N ARG A 204 -2.91 -12.43 -6.03
CA ARG A 204 -2.02 -11.43 -5.38
C ARG A 204 -2.59 -10.18 -4.68
N PRO A 205 -2.17 -9.91 -3.42
CA PRO A 205 -2.31 -8.59 -2.81
C PRO A 205 -1.11 -7.71 -3.18
N VAL A 206 -1.36 -6.48 -3.63
CA VAL A 206 -0.39 -5.39 -3.59
C VAL A 206 -1.00 -4.29 -2.74
N ALA A 207 -0.44 -4.13 -1.55
CA ALA A 207 -0.55 -2.93 -0.76
C ALA A 207 0.39 -1.87 -1.35
N LEU A 208 -0.13 -0.67 -1.61
CA LEU A 208 0.59 0.56 -1.27
C LEU A 208 -0.41 1.73 -1.20
N ALA A 209 -0.64 2.18 0.03
CA ALA A 209 -1.28 3.45 0.35
C ALA A 209 -0.21 4.43 0.83
N ALA A 210 -0.50 5.72 0.59
CA ALA A 210 0.19 6.94 1.06
C ALA A 210 1.48 7.33 0.31
N ALA A 211 1.40 8.31 -0.59
CA ALA A 211 1.48 9.73 -0.23
C ALA A 211 1.43 10.63 -1.49
N GLN A 212 0.54 11.62 -1.46
CA GLN A 212 0.51 12.85 -2.26
C GLN A 212 1.77 13.72 -2.01
N PRO A 213 2.15 14.69 -2.89
CA PRO A 213 1.29 15.77 -3.45
C PRO A 213 1.33 15.83 -4.99
N ALA A 214 0.22 16.15 -5.68
CA ALA A 214 -0.41 17.47 -5.87
C ALA A 214 0.48 18.43 -6.68
N ALA A 215 0.26 18.46 -7.99
CA ALA A 215 0.65 19.53 -8.91
C ALA A 215 -0.60 19.94 -9.70
N GLU A 216 -1.01 21.17 -9.44
CA GLU A 216 -2.12 21.93 -9.98
C GLU A 216 -1.66 22.65 -11.25
N ALA A 217 -2.50 22.64 -12.29
CA ALA A 217 -2.28 23.38 -13.52
C ALA A 217 -3.14 24.66 -13.48
N ALA A 218 -2.48 25.78 -13.79
CA ALA A 218 -3.02 27.13 -13.87
C ALA A 218 -4.14 27.31 -14.91
N PRO A 219 -5.01 28.33 -14.75
CA PRO A 219 -5.72 28.94 -15.85
C PRO A 219 -5.13 30.31 -16.22
N GLU A 220 -5.33 30.63 -17.49
CA GLU A 220 -4.83 31.77 -18.25
C GLU A 220 -5.43 33.14 -17.90
N GLU A 221 -4.71 34.14 -18.38
CA GLU A 221 -4.90 35.58 -18.40
C GLU A 221 -6.33 36.06 -18.74
N SER A 222 -6.79 37.10 -18.03
CA SER A 222 -7.77 38.04 -18.56
C SER A 222 -7.42 39.46 -18.10
N GLU A 223 -6.96 40.26 -19.06
CA GLU A 223 -6.75 41.71 -18.95
C GLU A 223 -8.08 42.44 -18.74
N LEU A 224 -8.21 43.19 -17.65
CA LEU A 224 -9.12 44.35 -17.57
C LEU A 224 -8.46 45.52 -16.80
N ASP A 225 -8.58 46.68 -17.43
CA ASP A 225 -8.02 48.01 -17.19
C ASP A 225 -8.30 48.58 -15.77
N PRO A 226 -7.40 49.42 -15.18
CA PRO A 226 -7.49 49.88 -13.80
C PRO A 226 -8.19 51.23 -13.69
N ALA A 227 -9.38 51.25 -13.09
CA ALA A 227 -10.00 52.49 -12.64
C ALA A 227 -10.81 52.29 -11.34
N SER A 228 -10.20 52.74 -10.25
CA SER A 228 -10.86 53.39 -9.10
C SER A 228 -11.92 52.60 -8.32
N ILE A 229 -11.50 51.89 -7.27
CA ILE A 229 -12.23 51.86 -5.99
C ILE A 229 -11.20 51.98 -4.86
N ASP A 230 -10.99 53.22 -4.44
CA ASP A 230 -10.29 53.61 -3.23
C ASP A 230 -11.20 53.30 -2.03
N SER A 231 -10.91 52.22 -1.31
CA SER A 231 -11.52 51.89 0.00
C SER A 231 -10.67 50.83 0.71
N THR A 232 -9.41 51.16 0.98
CA THR A 232 -8.54 50.33 1.83
C THR A 232 -7.90 51.21 2.89
N ASP A 233 -8.62 51.45 3.97
CA ASP A 233 -8.05 51.79 5.29
C ASP A 233 -9.17 51.68 6.34
N ASP A 234 -9.72 50.48 6.51
CA ASP A 234 -10.57 50.17 7.66
C ASP A 234 -9.70 49.46 8.73
N PRO A 235 -9.32 50.13 9.83
CA PRO A 235 -8.38 49.60 10.83
C PRO A 235 -8.90 48.37 11.59
N ARG A 236 -10.16 47.98 11.37
CA ARG A 236 -10.76 46.78 11.98
C ARG A 236 -10.40 45.49 11.25
N LEU A 237 -10.11 45.55 9.94
CA LEU A 237 -9.70 44.38 9.15
C LEU A 237 -8.24 43.98 9.44
N THR A 238 -7.38 44.95 9.77
CA THR A 238 -5.97 44.70 10.14
C THR A 238 -5.82 43.96 11.48
N ALA A 239 -6.79 44.10 12.39
CA ALA A 239 -6.77 43.42 13.69
C ALA A 239 -7.18 41.93 13.62
N LEU A 240 -7.76 41.49 12.50
CA LEU A 240 -8.26 40.13 12.31
C LEU A 240 -7.27 39.19 11.60
N GLY A 241 -6.07 39.65 11.24
CA GLY A 241 -4.96 38.77 10.80
C GLY A 241 -5.18 38.01 9.48
N LEU A 242 -6.13 38.43 8.64
CA LEU A 242 -6.57 37.72 7.43
C LEU A 242 -5.83 38.13 6.13
N MET A 243 -4.58 38.60 6.22
CA MET A 243 -3.84 39.12 5.05
C MET A 243 -2.47 38.45 4.79
N ASP A 244 -2.22 37.25 5.33
CA ASP A 244 -0.94 36.53 5.09
C ASP A 244 -1.12 35.18 4.39
N GLU A 245 -2.05 35.10 3.42
CA GLU A 245 -2.25 33.90 2.59
C GLU A 245 -1.48 33.97 1.25
N SER A 246 -0.91 35.12 0.90
CA SER A 246 -0.13 35.31 -0.33
C SER A 246 1.35 34.93 -0.18
N ALA A 247 1.93 35.05 1.02
CA ALA A 247 3.32 34.67 1.29
C ALA A 247 3.51 33.13 1.34
N ALA A 248 2.51 32.39 1.83
CA ALA A 248 2.56 30.93 1.89
C ALA A 248 2.45 30.24 0.52
N ARG A 249 1.84 30.91 -0.48
CA ARG A 249 1.73 30.38 -1.85
C ARG A 249 3.03 30.48 -2.65
N ALA A 250 3.89 31.46 -2.33
CA ALA A 250 5.15 31.69 -3.04
C ALA A 250 6.30 30.74 -2.62
N GLU A 251 6.29 30.22 -1.39
CA GLU A 251 7.31 29.23 -0.96
C GLU A 251 6.99 27.80 -1.42
N ALA A 252 5.74 27.49 -1.79
CA ALA A 252 5.34 26.19 -2.32
C ALA A 252 5.75 25.97 -3.80
N GLU A 253 5.99 27.05 -4.56
CA GLU A 253 6.44 26.97 -5.96
C GLU A 253 7.96 26.76 -6.09
N ALA A 254 8.77 27.16 -5.11
CA ALA A 254 10.24 27.07 -5.19
C ALA A 254 10.82 25.69 -4.85
N ALA A 255 10.00 24.74 -4.37
CA ALA A 255 10.42 23.38 -4.00
C ALA A 255 10.07 22.31 -5.04
N LEU A 256 9.44 22.69 -6.16
CA LEU A 256 9.29 21.83 -7.34
C LEU A 256 10.64 21.71 -8.04
N ILE A 257 11.40 20.68 -7.69
CA ILE A 257 12.48 20.18 -8.53
C ILE A 257 11.84 19.86 -9.88
N GLU A 258 12.18 20.65 -10.90
CA GLU A 258 11.94 20.41 -12.31
C GLU A 258 12.30 18.95 -12.63
N PHE A 259 11.29 18.09 -12.77
CA PHE A 259 11.47 16.79 -13.39
C PHE A 259 11.44 17.03 -14.90
N ASP A 260 12.62 17.24 -15.47
CA ASP A 260 12.81 17.29 -16.93
C ASP A 260 12.53 15.90 -17.52
N PRO A 261 11.47 15.71 -18.34
CA PRO A 261 11.23 14.44 -19.03
C PRO A 261 12.29 14.13 -20.11
N SER A 262 13.27 15.02 -20.33
CA SER A 262 14.45 14.80 -21.16
C SER A 262 15.63 14.15 -20.43
N ASP A 263 15.56 14.06 -19.09
CA ASP A 263 16.50 13.25 -18.31
C ASP A 263 16.08 11.78 -18.43
N GLY A 264 16.47 11.21 -19.58
CA GLY A 264 16.19 9.85 -19.96
C GLY A 264 16.52 8.90 -18.82
N ILE A 265 15.59 7.97 -18.54
CA ILE A 265 15.89 6.75 -17.78
C ILE A 265 17.27 6.28 -18.27
N PRO A 266 18.29 6.16 -17.41
CA PRO A 266 19.60 5.71 -17.85
C PRO A 266 19.37 4.38 -18.55
N THR A 267 19.53 4.38 -19.88
CA THR A 267 19.52 3.18 -20.69
C THR A 267 20.61 2.32 -20.08
N ILE A 268 20.19 1.27 -19.38
CA ILE A 268 21.11 0.27 -18.86
C ILE A 268 21.76 -0.31 -20.10
N GLU A 269 22.96 0.16 -20.42
CA GLU A 269 23.75 -0.37 -21.51
C GLU A 269 23.92 -1.87 -21.26
N ASP A 270 23.58 -2.67 -22.27
CA ASP A 270 23.59 -4.13 -22.25
C ASP A 270 24.97 -4.75 -21.90
N ASP A 271 26.02 -3.94 -21.74
CA ASP A 271 27.37 -4.36 -21.37
C ASP A 271 27.57 -4.57 -19.86
N ALA A 272 26.67 -4.05 -19.00
CA ALA A 272 26.74 -4.24 -17.55
C ALA A 272 26.26 -5.64 -17.10
N PHE A 273 25.58 -6.39 -17.97
CA PHE A 273 25.10 -7.75 -17.68
C PHE A 273 26.06 -8.87 -18.10
N ALA A 274 27.12 -8.57 -18.85
CA ALA A 274 28.12 -9.57 -19.25
C ALA A 274 29.22 -9.80 -18.19
N ALA A 275 29.47 -8.83 -17.31
CA ALA A 275 30.50 -8.93 -16.26
C ALA A 275 30.10 -9.72 -14.99
N PRO A 276 28.83 -9.78 -14.53
CA PRO A 276 28.48 -10.50 -13.30
C PRO A 276 28.47 -12.03 -13.44
N LEU A 277 28.38 -12.56 -14.67
CA LEU A 277 28.25 -14.00 -14.90
C LEU A 277 29.59 -14.75 -14.90
N ALA A 278 30.70 -14.03 -15.00
CA ALA A 278 32.04 -14.60 -14.81
C ALA A 278 32.45 -14.75 -13.33
N GLY A 279 31.77 -14.05 -12.41
CA GLY A 279 32.04 -14.08 -10.97
C GLY A 279 31.30 -15.17 -10.18
N LEU A 280 30.28 -15.81 -10.77
CA LEU A 280 29.45 -16.82 -10.12
C LEU A 280 29.96 -18.28 -10.28
N ALA A 281 31.07 -18.49 -10.98
CA ALA A 281 31.64 -19.83 -11.20
C ALA A 281 32.81 -20.19 -10.26
N ALA A 282 33.28 -19.27 -9.41
CA ALA A 282 34.42 -19.53 -8.53
C ALA A 282 34.42 -18.63 -7.26
N ALA A 283 33.33 -18.65 -6.49
CA ALA A 283 33.32 -18.10 -5.13
C ALA A 283 32.72 -19.13 -4.16
N ASP A 284 33.61 -19.98 -3.69
CA ASP A 284 33.67 -20.47 -2.32
C ASP A 284 32.36 -20.95 -1.68
N ALA A 285 32.10 -22.24 -1.90
CA ALA A 285 31.18 -23.03 -1.11
C ALA A 285 31.74 -23.25 0.30
N THR A 286 31.67 -22.28 1.22
CA THR A 286 31.64 -22.54 2.68
C THR A 286 31.09 -21.36 3.50
N ALA A 287 29.79 -21.09 3.41
CA ALA A 287 29.07 -20.40 4.49
C ALA A 287 27.75 -21.15 4.74
N PRO A 288 27.46 -21.58 5.98
CA PRO A 288 26.20 -22.27 6.25
C PRO A 288 25.05 -21.28 6.00
N LEU A 289 24.09 -21.70 5.19
CA LEU A 289 22.79 -21.05 5.04
C LEU A 289 22.16 -21.00 6.43
N ALA A 290 22.26 -19.86 7.11
CA ALA A 290 21.55 -19.64 8.36
C ALA A 290 20.05 -19.60 8.04
N GLU A 291 19.38 -20.74 8.24
CA GLU A 291 17.95 -20.92 8.08
C GLU A 291 17.23 -19.77 8.78
N SER A 292 16.52 -18.97 8.00
CA SER A 292 15.79 -17.81 8.50
C SER A 292 14.33 -18.21 8.61
N ALA A 293 13.82 -18.25 9.84
CA ALA A 293 12.42 -18.52 10.11
C ALA A 293 11.62 -17.20 10.13
N THR A 294 10.34 -17.28 9.79
CA THR A 294 9.43 -16.14 9.92
C THR A 294 8.26 -16.54 10.79
N THR A 295 8.12 -15.90 11.93
CA THR A 295 7.06 -16.17 12.92
C THR A 295 6.08 -15.02 12.98
N ARG A 296 4.78 -15.32 13.03
CA ARG A 296 3.72 -14.32 13.18
C ARG A 296 3.37 -14.13 14.66
N VAL A 297 3.62 -12.94 15.20
CA VAL A 297 3.26 -12.59 16.59
C VAL A 297 1.96 -11.78 16.56
N ILE A 298 0.88 -12.37 17.04
CA ILE A 298 -0.45 -11.75 17.14
C ILE A 298 -0.55 -11.10 18.51
N VAL A 299 -0.71 -9.78 18.57
CA VAL A 299 -0.71 -9.02 19.82
C VAL A 299 -2.08 -8.40 20.09
N LEU A 300 -2.61 -8.73 21.27
CA LEU A 300 -3.86 -8.22 21.81
C LEU A 300 -3.58 -7.23 22.95
N GLY A 301 -4.29 -6.09 22.97
CA GLY A 301 -4.25 -5.12 24.08
C GLY A 301 -3.40 -3.87 23.87
N LEU A 302 -2.78 -3.69 22.70
CA LEU A 302 -2.13 -2.42 22.34
C LEU A 302 -3.20 -1.43 21.84
N VAL A 303 -3.37 -0.30 22.53
CA VAL A 303 -4.44 0.67 22.24
C VAL A 303 -3.93 1.99 21.63
N SER A 304 -2.61 2.16 21.50
CA SER A 304 -1.99 3.40 21.02
C SER A 304 -0.95 3.16 19.93
N VAL A 305 -0.88 4.09 18.95
CA VAL A 305 0.14 4.12 17.89
C VAL A 305 1.56 4.15 18.48
N ALA A 306 1.75 4.90 19.57
CA ALA A 306 3.04 4.97 20.26
C ALA A 306 3.46 3.60 20.81
N SER A 307 2.51 2.83 21.32
CA SER A 307 2.71 1.51 21.93
C SER A 307 2.98 0.44 20.89
N ILE A 308 2.30 0.51 19.73
CA ILE A 308 2.58 -0.36 18.57
C ILE A 308 3.98 -0.10 18.00
N ALA A 309 4.34 1.17 17.82
CA ALA A 309 5.66 1.56 17.33
C ALA A 309 6.77 1.15 18.31
N SER A 310 6.52 1.31 19.60
CA SER A 310 7.45 0.91 20.65
C SER A 310 7.59 -0.61 20.72
N PHE A 311 6.50 -1.38 20.65
CA PHE A 311 6.55 -2.85 20.63
C PHE A 311 7.35 -3.37 19.41
N LYS A 312 7.09 -2.82 18.21
CA LYS A 312 7.86 -3.11 17.00
C LYS A 312 9.35 -2.83 17.17
N ARG A 313 9.70 -1.67 17.72
CA ARG A 313 11.10 -1.27 17.98
C ARG A 313 11.79 -2.22 18.96
N HIS A 314 11.08 -2.69 19.98
CA HIS A 314 11.64 -3.65 20.94
C HIS A 314 11.86 -5.03 20.30
N LEU A 315 10.91 -5.54 19.51
CA LEU A 315 11.10 -6.77 18.73
C LEU A 315 12.28 -6.68 17.77
N GLY A 316 12.44 -5.55 17.07
CA GLY A 316 13.56 -5.35 16.14
C GLY A 316 14.93 -5.20 16.81
N ARG A 317 14.99 -4.98 18.13
CA ARG A 317 16.23 -4.92 18.91
C ARG A 317 16.63 -6.27 19.51
N LEU A 318 15.79 -7.30 19.38
CA LEU A 318 16.11 -8.61 19.89
C LEU A 318 17.26 -9.22 19.08
N PRO A 319 18.24 -9.86 19.74
CA PRO A 319 19.35 -10.50 19.04
C PRO A 319 18.83 -11.60 18.11
N GLY A 320 19.28 -11.59 16.85
CA GLY A 320 18.88 -12.56 15.82
C GLY A 320 17.60 -12.21 15.05
N VAL A 321 16.90 -11.12 15.39
CA VAL A 321 15.81 -10.58 14.56
C VAL A 321 16.39 -9.72 13.43
N ARG A 322 15.99 -10.00 12.19
CA ARG A 322 16.46 -9.29 10.98
C ARG A 322 15.50 -8.21 10.52
N SER A 323 14.19 -8.51 10.56
CA SER A 323 13.16 -7.57 10.15
C SER A 323 11.85 -7.82 10.91
N VAL A 324 11.08 -6.75 11.10
CA VAL A 324 9.75 -6.78 11.70
C VAL A 324 8.83 -5.92 10.85
N SER A 325 7.76 -6.51 10.33
CA SER A 325 6.64 -5.79 9.76
C SER A 325 5.42 -5.86 10.67
N VAL A 326 4.48 -4.94 10.51
CA VAL A 326 3.25 -4.88 11.31
C VAL A 326 2.07 -4.69 10.36
N SER A 327 0.98 -5.41 10.62
CA SER A 327 -0.30 -5.26 9.94
C SER A 327 -1.44 -5.31 10.95
N SER A 328 -2.48 -4.52 10.75
CA SER A 328 -3.73 -4.59 11.53
C SER A 328 -4.56 -5.80 11.10
N GLY A 329 -4.99 -6.61 12.06
CA GLY A 329 -5.95 -7.69 11.87
C GLY A 329 -7.41 -7.18 11.93
N PRO A 330 -8.37 -8.04 11.54
CA PRO A 330 -9.78 -7.67 11.42
C PRO A 330 -10.44 -7.29 12.75
N ASP A 331 -9.98 -7.87 13.86
CA ASP A 331 -10.56 -7.70 15.19
C ASP A 331 -9.80 -6.69 16.08
N GLY A 332 -9.08 -5.75 15.45
CA GLY A 332 -8.26 -4.76 16.16
C GLY A 332 -6.97 -5.34 16.77
N GLU A 333 -6.60 -6.56 16.41
CA GLU A 333 -5.32 -7.17 16.76
C GLU A 333 -4.18 -6.64 15.87
N PHE A 334 -2.94 -6.70 16.38
CA PHE A 334 -1.76 -6.34 15.60
C PHE A 334 -0.93 -7.58 15.31
N ILE A 335 -0.74 -7.88 14.03
CA ILE A 335 0.04 -9.02 13.57
C ILE A 335 1.44 -8.51 13.19
N PHE A 336 2.45 -8.99 13.89
CA PHE A 336 3.85 -8.69 13.62
C PHE A 336 4.49 -9.89 12.91
N ALA A 337 4.94 -9.72 11.67
CA ALA A 337 5.75 -10.75 11.02
C ALA A 337 7.22 -10.48 11.34
N VAL A 338 7.83 -11.41 12.08
CA VAL A 338 9.20 -11.31 12.56
C VAL A 338 10.06 -12.31 11.81
N SER A 339 11.02 -11.83 11.02
CA SER A 339 12.04 -12.70 10.41
C SER A 339 13.26 -12.79 11.33
N HIS A 340 13.62 -14.00 11.74
CA HIS A 340 14.70 -14.26 12.69
C HIS A 340 15.52 -15.49 12.30
N GLY A 341 16.71 -15.66 12.90
CA GLY A 341 17.47 -16.89 12.78
C GLY A 341 16.78 -18.06 13.49
N ALA A 342 16.99 -19.29 12.99
CA ALA A 342 16.42 -20.52 13.56
C ALA A 342 16.81 -20.77 15.04
N GLU A 343 17.87 -20.12 15.53
CA GLU A 343 18.33 -20.16 16.91
C GLU A 343 17.50 -19.32 17.90
N VAL A 344 16.63 -18.42 17.39
CA VAL A 344 15.83 -17.51 18.22
C VAL A 344 14.48 -18.13 18.56
N VAL A 345 14.25 -18.42 19.84
CA VAL A 345 12.95 -18.91 20.34
C VAL A 345 12.15 -17.72 20.88
N LEU A 346 11.26 -17.18 20.06
CA LEU A 346 10.53 -15.93 20.35
C LEU A 346 9.58 -16.05 21.55
N ASP A 347 9.08 -17.24 21.85
CA ASP A 347 8.20 -17.52 23.00
C ASP A 347 8.83 -17.17 24.35
N GLN A 348 10.15 -17.32 24.49
CA GLN A 348 10.90 -17.03 25.71
C GLN A 348 11.31 -15.57 25.80
N VAL A 349 11.52 -14.91 24.66
CA VAL A 349 12.10 -13.57 24.60
C VAL A 349 11.01 -12.48 24.65
N VAL A 350 9.84 -12.72 24.05
CA VAL A 350 8.74 -11.76 24.01
C VAL A 350 8.20 -11.38 25.41
N PRO A 351 8.05 -12.32 26.38
CA PRO A 351 7.65 -11.96 27.74
C PRO A 351 8.66 -11.09 28.50
N ALA A 352 9.93 -11.11 28.08
CA ALA A 352 11.01 -10.34 28.71
C ALA A 352 11.09 -8.89 28.18
N LEU A 353 10.20 -8.49 27.27
CA LEU A 353 10.19 -7.13 26.73
C LEU A 353 9.83 -6.11 27.82
N PRO A 354 10.69 -5.09 28.05
CA PRO A 354 10.47 -4.12 29.11
C PRO A 354 9.23 -3.26 28.83
N GLY A 355 8.43 -3.01 29.87
CA GLY A 355 7.30 -2.07 29.83
C GLY A 355 5.97 -2.61 29.30
N PHE A 356 5.96 -3.73 28.55
CA PHE A 356 4.72 -4.22 27.91
C PHE A 356 3.95 -5.27 28.72
N GLY A 357 4.53 -5.82 29.79
CA GLY A 357 3.90 -6.90 30.56
C GLY A 357 3.43 -8.08 29.69
N ALA A 358 4.16 -8.34 28.60
CA ALA A 358 3.74 -9.28 27.57
C ALA A 358 3.64 -10.70 28.11
N ARG A 359 2.56 -11.39 27.80
CA ARG A 359 2.35 -12.81 28.14
C ARG A 359 1.95 -13.57 26.90
N VAL A 360 2.66 -14.66 26.64
CA VAL A 360 2.29 -15.61 25.60
C VAL A 360 1.10 -16.43 26.10
N THR A 361 -0.01 -16.36 25.36
CA THR A 361 -1.22 -17.13 25.65
C THR A 361 -1.29 -18.40 24.82
N GLU A 362 -0.71 -18.38 23.62
CA GLU A 362 -0.69 -19.52 22.71
C GLU A 362 0.60 -19.49 21.87
N SER A 363 1.18 -20.67 21.61
CA SER A 363 2.37 -20.81 20.78
C SER A 363 2.21 -22.01 19.84
N THR A 364 2.32 -21.74 18.55
CA THR A 364 2.32 -22.70 17.44
C THR A 364 3.63 -22.57 16.68
N ALA A 365 3.96 -23.55 15.84
CA ALA A 365 5.22 -23.59 15.07
C ALA A 365 5.52 -22.28 14.30
N ASP A 366 4.51 -21.63 13.73
CA ASP A 366 4.67 -20.42 12.91
C ASP A 366 3.93 -19.18 13.46
N SER A 367 3.25 -19.30 14.61
CA SER A 367 2.48 -18.21 15.21
C SER A 367 2.54 -18.17 16.74
N LEU A 368 2.54 -16.96 17.29
CA LEU A 368 2.60 -16.69 18.72
C LEU A 368 1.51 -15.69 19.09
N THR A 369 0.55 -16.08 19.93
CA THR A 369 -0.48 -15.16 20.44
C THR A 369 -0.02 -14.58 21.77
N VAL A 370 0.00 -13.26 21.85
CA VAL A 370 0.57 -12.50 22.96
C VAL A 370 -0.43 -11.46 23.44
N THR A 371 -0.71 -11.45 24.73
CA THR A 371 -1.40 -10.32 25.37
C THR A 371 -0.35 -9.34 25.89
N ALA A 372 -0.38 -8.09 25.42
CA ALA A 372 0.50 -7.02 25.87
C ALA A 372 -0.34 -5.88 26.46
N ARG A 373 0.18 -5.24 27.50
CA ARG A 373 -0.40 -4.03 28.10
C ARG A 373 0.45 -2.82 27.78
N ASP A 374 -0.19 -1.67 27.69
CA ASP A 374 0.48 -0.41 27.42
C ASP A 374 1.31 0.04 28.64
N PRO A 375 2.61 0.36 28.49
CA PRO A 375 3.42 0.91 29.57
C PRO A 375 2.83 2.18 30.22
N GLU A 376 2.06 2.99 29.48
CA GLU A 376 1.46 4.23 29.99
C GLU A 376 0.26 3.98 30.93
N THR A 377 -0.29 2.76 30.98
CA THR A 377 -1.42 2.41 31.87
C THR A 377 -0.99 1.96 33.27
N VAL A 378 0.31 1.97 33.56
CA VAL A 378 0.89 1.64 34.87
C VAL A 378 1.45 2.92 35.50
N SER A 379 0.56 3.81 35.93
CA SER A 379 0.87 4.89 36.89
C SER A 379 -0.26 5.07 37.88
#